data_AF-A0A6J0B4Q4-F1
#
_entry.id   AF-A0A6J0B4Q4-F1
#
_cell.length_a   1.000
_cell.length_b   1.000
_cell.length_c   1.000
_cell.angle_alpha   90.00
_cell.angle_beta   90.00
_cell.angle_gamma   90.00
#
_symmetry.space_group_name_H-M   'P 1'
#
loop_
_entity.id
_entity.type
_entity.pdbx_description
1 polymer ?
#
loop_
_entity_poly.entity_id
_entity_poly.type
_entity_poly.pdbx_seq_one_letter_code
_entity_poly.pdbx_strand_id
1 'polypeptide(L)'
;MGVKKKKQTQVTSLTICHPDLETLRSLADVEGKNLASLLLRCVQLTDGVSQIHYVKQIVPLLEKANKNGMCDPTVRSCLDILAGIYLSLNLKNPLKKVLAR
;
A
#
# COMPACT_ATOMS: atom_id res chain seq x y z
N MET A 1 42.73 -1.86 -14.41
CA MET A 1 41.51 -2.68 -14.28
C MET A 1 40.33 -1.76 -13.99
N GLY A 2 39.41 -1.57 -14.93
CA GLY A 2 38.24 -0.69 -14.74
C GLY A 2 37.19 -1.37 -13.88
N VAL A 3 37.02 -0.90 -12.64
CA VAL A 3 35.91 -1.31 -11.77
C VAL A 3 34.61 -0.80 -12.37
N LYS A 4 33.85 -1.70 -13.02
CA LYS A 4 32.52 -1.42 -13.55
C LYS A 4 31.58 -1.15 -12.36
N LYS A 5 31.37 0.12 -12.03
CA LYS A 5 30.48 0.56 -10.95
C LYS A 5 29.06 0.03 -11.24
N LYS A 6 28.64 -0.99 -10.48
CA LYS A 6 27.27 -1.52 -10.53
C LYS A 6 26.34 -0.35 -10.16
N LYS A 7 25.49 0.10 -11.10
CA LYS A 7 24.41 1.03 -10.75
C LYS A 7 23.49 0.27 -9.79
N GLN A 8 23.53 0.63 -8.50
CA GLN A 8 22.56 0.16 -7.53
C GLN A 8 21.19 0.67 -8.00
N THR A 9 20.28 -0.22 -8.36
CA THR A 9 18.91 0.15 -8.68
C THR A 9 18.31 0.79 -7.44
N GLN A 10 18.06 2.11 -7.48
CA GLN A 10 17.35 2.80 -6.41
C GLN A 10 15.85 2.66 -6.68
N VAL A 11 15.14 2.13 -5.70
CA VAL A 11 13.68 2.08 -5.71
C VAL A 11 13.19 3.25 -4.88
N THR A 12 12.45 4.15 -5.52
CA THR A 12 11.78 5.27 -4.84
C THR A 12 10.81 4.72 -3.81
N SER A 13 10.80 5.30 -2.61
CA SER A 13 9.83 4.93 -1.58
C SER A 13 8.41 5.35 -1.96
N LEU A 14 7.44 4.54 -1.50
CA LEU A 14 6.03 4.80 -1.58
C LEU A 14 5.70 6.04 -0.75
N THR A 15 4.86 6.92 -1.31
CA THR A 15 4.32 8.09 -0.61
C THR A 15 2.80 8.01 -0.59
N ILE A 16 2.19 8.35 0.53
CA ILE A 16 0.73 8.46 0.66
C ILE A 16 0.34 9.87 1.08
N CYS A 17 -0.89 10.27 0.77
CA CYS A 17 -1.38 11.58 1.18
C CYS A 17 -1.81 11.58 2.67
N HIS A 18 -1.82 12.76 3.29
CA HIS A 18 -2.16 12.90 4.72
C HIS A 18 -3.52 12.27 5.09
N PRO A 19 -4.62 12.46 4.32
CA PRO A 19 -5.90 11.82 4.63
C PRO A 19 -5.83 10.27 4.64
N ASP A 20 -5.07 9.67 3.72
CA ASP A 20 -4.89 8.22 3.68
C ASP A 20 -4.10 7.73 4.91
N LEU A 21 -3.09 8.51 5.34
CA LEU A 21 -2.30 8.21 6.53
C LEU A 21 -3.17 8.23 7.79
N GLU A 22 -4.05 9.23 7.94
CA GLU A 22 -4.97 9.30 9.08
C GLU A 22 -5.99 8.17 9.05
N THR A 23 -6.49 7.83 7.86
CA THR A 23 -7.38 6.68 7.67
C THR A 23 -6.72 5.39 8.16
N LEU A 24 -5.47 5.11 7.75
CA LEU A 24 -4.72 3.95 8.23
C LEU A 24 -4.54 3.96 9.75
N ARG A 25 -4.27 5.12 10.36
CA ARG A 25 -4.15 5.25 11.82
C ARG A 25 -5.47 4.94 12.54
N SER A 26 -6.60 5.43 12.03
CA SER A 26 -7.91 5.18 12.63
C SER A 26 -8.37 3.72 12.53
N LEU A 27 -7.90 3.01 11.50
CA LEU A 27 -8.27 1.63 11.22
C LEU A 27 -7.27 0.62 11.78
N ALA A 28 -6.08 1.05 12.18
CA ALA A 28 -5.06 0.18 12.76
C ALA A 28 -5.57 -0.43 14.08
N ASP A 29 -5.44 -1.75 14.20
CA ASP A 29 -5.78 -2.45 15.42
C ASP A 29 -4.66 -2.38 16.46
N VAL A 30 -5.00 -2.61 17.73
CA VAL A 30 -4.05 -2.52 18.85
C VAL A 30 -2.98 -3.62 18.80
N GLU A 31 -3.28 -4.81 18.25
CA GLU A 31 -2.30 -5.89 18.09
C GLU A 31 -1.36 -5.67 16.88
N GLY A 32 -1.69 -4.73 16.00
CA GLY A 32 -0.89 -4.41 14.82
C GLY A 32 -0.90 -5.47 13.73
N LYS A 33 -1.91 -6.36 13.73
CA LYS A 33 -1.99 -7.54 12.84
C LYS A 33 -2.95 -7.36 11.68
N ASN A 34 -3.87 -6.39 11.78
CA ASN A 34 -4.81 -6.12 10.72
C ASN A 34 -4.13 -5.43 9.53
N LEU A 35 -4.83 -5.41 8.40
CA LEU A 35 -4.29 -4.90 7.15
C LEU A 35 -3.89 -3.42 7.22
N ALA A 36 -4.65 -2.59 7.95
CA ALA A 36 -4.37 -1.18 8.11
C ALA A 36 -3.06 -0.94 8.89
N SER A 37 -2.86 -1.69 9.98
CA SER A 37 -1.62 -1.68 10.77
C SER A 37 -0.40 -2.05 9.93
N LEU A 38 -0.53 -3.07 9.09
CA LEU A 38 0.55 -3.52 8.20
C LEU A 38 0.86 -2.45 7.13
N LEU A 39 -0.16 -1.88 6.48
CA LEU A 39 0.05 -0.81 5.51
C LEU A 39 0.65 0.44 6.16
N LEU A 40 0.21 0.80 7.37
CA LEU A 40 0.76 1.91 8.13
C LEU A 40 2.27 1.71 8.39
N ARG A 41 2.67 0.49 8.77
CA ARG A 41 4.08 0.16 8.94
C ARG A 41 4.86 0.19 7.63
N CYS A 42 4.26 -0.25 6.53
CA CYS A 42 4.87 -0.20 5.20
C CYS A 42 5.21 1.24 4.79
N VAL A 43 4.28 2.17 4.94
CA VAL A 43 4.49 3.58 4.53
C VAL A 43 5.46 4.34 5.44
N GLN A 44 5.72 3.84 6.64
CA GLN A 44 6.74 4.36 7.55
C GLN A 44 8.17 3.90 7.21
N LEU A 45 8.32 2.88 6.35
CA LEU A 45 9.63 2.46 5.87
C LEU A 45 10.23 3.53 4.95
N THR A 46 11.54 3.74 5.07
CA THR A 46 12.26 4.79 4.32
C THR A 46 12.83 4.30 2.99
N ASP A 47 12.94 2.99 2.79
CA ASP A 47 13.52 2.40 1.59
C ASP A 47 12.46 1.66 0.73
N GLY A 48 12.46 1.97 -0.57
CA GLY A 48 11.47 1.41 -1.50
C GLY A 48 11.60 -0.11 -1.70
N VAL A 49 12.77 -0.70 -1.44
CA VAL A 49 12.98 -2.15 -1.59
C VAL A 49 12.28 -2.92 -0.48
N SER A 50 12.44 -2.51 0.77
CA SER A 50 11.74 -3.07 1.92
C SER A 50 10.25 -2.84 1.80
N GLN A 51 9.81 -1.69 1.28
CA GLN A 51 8.40 -1.45 1.00
C GLN A 51 7.83 -2.45 -0.01
N ILE A 52 8.52 -2.72 -1.13
CA ILE A 52 8.11 -3.76 -2.09
C ILE A 52 8.02 -5.13 -1.41
N HIS A 53 9.04 -5.52 -0.64
CA HIS A 53 9.02 -6.79 0.10
C HIS A 53 7.88 -6.86 1.11
N TYR A 54 7.54 -5.73 1.72
CA TYR A 54 6.47 -5.64 2.70
C TYR A 54 5.10 -5.77 2.02
N VAL A 55 4.85 -5.04 0.93
CA VAL A 55 3.61 -5.16 0.14
C VAL A 55 3.42 -6.58 -0.37
N LYS A 56 4.51 -7.25 -0.79
CA LYS A 56 4.46 -8.67 -1.19
C LYS A 56 3.90 -9.58 -0.08
N GLN A 57 4.18 -9.28 1.19
CA GLN A 57 3.63 -10.03 2.33
C GLN A 57 2.17 -9.68 2.64
N ILE A 58 1.70 -8.51 2.22
CA ILE A 58 0.31 -8.07 2.40
C ILE A 58 -0.63 -8.75 1.39
N VAL A 59 -0.17 -9.04 0.17
CA VAL A 59 -0.99 -9.64 -0.90
C VAL A 59 -1.72 -10.93 -0.48
N PRO A 60 -1.07 -11.93 0.15
CA PRO A 60 -1.76 -13.14 0.61
C PRO A 60 -2.87 -12.86 1.63
N LEU A 61 -2.69 -11.84 2.47
CA LEU A 61 -3.69 -11.44 3.48
C LEU A 61 -4.91 -10.80 2.80
N LEU A 62 -4.69 -10.00 1.76
CA LEU A 62 -5.75 -9.44 0.91
C LEU A 62 -6.52 -10.55 0.18
N GLU A 63 -5.83 -11.51 -0.40
CA GLU A 63 -6.46 -12.64 -1.09
C GLU A 63 -7.32 -13.48 -0.14
N LYS A 64 -6.85 -13.70 1.10
CA LYS A 64 -7.62 -14.40 2.12
C LYS A 64 -8.87 -13.63 2.54
N ALA A 65 -8.75 -12.31 2.71
CA ALA A 65 -9.89 -11.45 3.07
C ALA A 65 -10.95 -11.41 1.96
N ASN A 66 -10.55 -11.36 0.69
CA ASN A 66 -11.47 -11.35 -0.45
C ASN A 66 -12.28 -12.66 -0.60
N LYS A 67 -11.67 -13.81 -0.28
CA LYS A 67 -12.32 -15.13 -0.41
C LYS A 67 -13.45 -15.36 0.59
N ASN A 68 -13.50 -14.60 1.68
CA ASN A 68 -14.52 -14.76 2.72
C ASN A 68 -15.86 -14.05 2.37
N GLY A 69 -15.99 -13.44 1.20
CA GLY A 69 -17.26 -12.87 0.69
C GLY A 69 -17.75 -11.59 1.39
N MET A 70 -17.26 -11.29 2.59
CA MET A 70 -17.49 -10.02 3.28
C MET A 70 -16.36 -9.06 2.93
N CYS A 71 -16.64 -8.11 2.04
CA CYS A 71 -15.74 -6.97 1.78
C CYS A 71 -15.79 -6.03 3.00
N ASP A 72 -14.99 -6.35 4.01
CA ASP A 72 -14.86 -5.55 5.22
C ASP A 72 -14.48 -4.09 4.84
N PRO A 73 -15.13 -3.06 5.43
CA PRO A 73 -14.85 -1.66 5.11
C PRO A 73 -13.38 -1.26 5.29
N THR A 74 -12.67 -1.90 6.23
CA THR A 74 -11.23 -1.69 6.45
C THR A 74 -10.43 -2.23 5.29
N VAL A 75 -10.76 -3.44 4.82
CA VAL A 75 -10.11 -4.05 3.66
C VAL A 75 -10.33 -3.20 2.41
N ARG A 76 -11.55 -2.70 2.22
CA ARG A 76 -11.85 -1.81 1.09
C ARG A 76 -11.07 -0.51 1.14
N SER A 77 -10.99 0.12 2.32
CA SER A 77 -10.21 1.35 2.50
C SER A 77 -8.71 1.12 2.23
N CYS A 78 -8.17 0.01 2.71
CA CYS A 78 -6.79 -0.39 2.44
C CYS A 78 -6.51 -0.63 0.94
N LEU A 79 -7.47 -1.24 0.24
CA LEU A 79 -7.40 -1.43 -1.21
C LEU A 79 -7.45 -0.10 -1.98
N ASP A 80 -8.30 0.85 -1.57
CA ASP A 80 -8.37 2.19 -2.19
C ASP A 80 -7.03 2.94 -2.05
N ILE A 81 -6.38 2.83 -0.88
CA ILE A 81 -5.06 3.42 -0.62
C ILE A 81 -3.99 2.75 -1.50
N LEU A 82 -3.95 1.42 -1.55
CA LEU A 82 -3.03 0.69 -2.42
C LEU A 82 -3.22 1.05 -3.90
N ALA A 83 -4.46 1.20 -4.34
CA ALA A 83 -4.81 1.64 -5.68
C ALA A 83 -4.36 3.10 -5.91
N GLY A 84 -4.49 3.97 -4.91
CA GLY A 84 -3.93 5.33 -4.92
C GLY A 84 -2.42 5.35 -5.11
N ILE A 85 -1.69 4.45 -4.44
CA ILE A 85 -0.22 4.33 -4.51
C ILE A 85 0.24 3.79 -5.88
N TYR A 86 -0.29 2.63 -6.28
CA TYR A 86 0.25 1.88 -7.43
C TYR A 86 -0.33 2.29 -8.77
N LEU A 87 -1.57 2.80 -8.77
CA LEU A 87 -2.26 3.21 -10.00
C LEU A 87 -2.40 4.73 -10.07
N SER A 88 -1.80 5.46 -9.11
CA SER A 88 -1.96 6.91 -8.96
C SER A 88 -3.43 7.34 -8.96
N LEU A 89 -4.34 6.50 -8.47
CA LEU A 89 -5.79 6.76 -8.43
C LEU A 89 -6.13 7.76 -7.33
N ASN A 90 -5.57 8.96 -7.44
CA ASN A 90 -6.00 10.13 -6.71
C ASN A 90 -7.43 10.52 -7.15
N LEU A 91 -8.18 11.25 -6.32
CA LEU A 91 -9.47 11.86 -6.68
C LEU A 91 -9.42 12.66 -7.99
N LYS A 92 -8.26 13.20 -8.36
CA LYS A 92 -8.03 13.93 -9.60
C LYS A 92 -7.68 13.04 -10.81
N ASN A 93 -7.49 11.73 -10.63
CA ASN A 93 -7.10 10.82 -11.71
C ASN A 93 -8.33 10.43 -12.57
N PRO A 94 -8.32 10.69 -13.89
CA PRO A 94 -9.41 10.31 -14.80
C PRO A 94 -9.77 8.82 -14.75
N LEU A 95 -8.79 7.94 -14.50
CA LEU A 95 -9.00 6.49 -14.37
C LEU A 95 -9.90 6.14 -13.19
N LYS A 96 -9.89 6.93 -12.10
CA LYS A 96 -10.75 6.68 -10.94
C LYS A 96 -12.24 6.87 -11.28
N LYS A 97 -12.56 7.81 -12.18
CA LYS A 97 -13.93 8.00 -12.69
C LYS A 97 -14.41 6.83 -13.54
N VAL A 98 -13.51 6.19 -14.29
CA VAL A 98 -13.83 5.06 -15.16
C VAL A 98 -14.08 3.79 -14.34
N LEU A 99 -13.30 3.57 -13.27
CA LEU A 99 -13.37 2.38 -12.42
C LEU A 99 -14.52 2.40 -11.38
N ALA A 100 -15.15 3.57 -11.15
CA ALA A 100 -16.28 3.71 -10.24
C ALA A 100 -17.64 3.30 -10.86
N ARG A 101 -17.63 2.59 -11.99
CA ARG A 101 -18.82 2.09 -12.69
C ARG A 101 -19.18 0.67 -12.28
#